data_AF-A0AB39XQR5-F1
#
_entry.id   AF-A0AB39XQR5-F1
#
_cell.length_a   1.000
_cell.length_b   1.000
_cell.length_c   1.000
_cell.angle_alpha   90.00
_cell.angle_beta   90.00
_cell.angle_gamma   90.00
#
_symmetry.space_group_name_H-M   'P 1'
#
loop_
_entity.id
_entity.type
_entity.pdbx_description
1 polymer ?
#
loop_
_entity_poly.entity_id
_entity_poly.type
_entity_poly.pdbx_seq_one_letter_code
_entity_poly.pdbx_strand_id
1 'polypeptide(L)' 'MSRRSKGTHGMRLRAGDWRVLFTVRGNTLTVHAVGHRREIYD' A
#
# COMPACT_ATOMS: atom_id res chain seq x y z
N MET A 1 -23.13 -11.49 7.07
CA MET A 1 -21.78 -12.01 6.79
C MET A 1 -21.28 -11.41 5.48
N SER A 2 -20.72 -10.20 5.51
CA SER A 2 -20.11 -9.58 4.33
C SER A 2 -18.64 -9.98 4.29
N ARG A 3 -18.25 -10.77 3.29
CA ARG A 3 -16.84 -11.12 3.05
C ARG A 3 -16.11 -9.82 2.73
N ARG A 4 -15.30 -9.34 3.68
CA ARG A 4 -14.21 -8.38 3.39
C ARG A 4 -13.48 -8.91 2.16
N SER A 5 -13.43 -8.11 1.11
CA SER A 5 -12.57 -8.34 -0.03
C SER A 5 -11.14 -8.48 0.49
N LYS A 6 -10.64 -9.72 0.59
CA LYS A 6 -9.22 -10.06 0.82
C LYS A 6 -8.40 -9.73 -0.44
N GLY A 7 -8.65 -8.58 -1.04
CA GLY A 7 -8.36 -8.31 -2.44
C GLY A 7 -7.69 -6.97 -2.68
N THR A 8 -6.91 -6.47 -1.72
CA THR A 8 -5.89 -5.47 -2.00
C THR A 8 -4.86 -5.51 -0.88
N HIS A 9 -4.06 -6.57 -0.82
CA HIS A 9 -2.75 -6.43 -0.18
C HIS A 9 -2.02 -5.36 -1.00
N GLY A 10 -2.08 -4.11 -0.52
CA GLY A 10 -1.60 -2.93 -1.23
C GLY A 10 -0.24 -3.22 -1.82
N MET A 11 -0.09 -2.93 -3.12
CA MET A 11 1.22 -3.03 -3.74
C MET A 11 2.17 -2.10 -2.97
N ARG A 12 3.37 -2.61 -2.68
CA ARG A 12 4.35 -1.90 -1.86
C ARG A 12 5.64 -1.74 -2.63
N LEU A 13 6.09 -0.50 -2.75
CA LEU A 13 7.45 -0.20 -3.21
C LEU A 13 8.36 -0.16 -1.98
N ARG A 14 9.52 -0.80 -2.08
CA ARG A 14 10.55 -0.83 -1.03
C ARG A 14 11.78 -0.08 -1.52
N ALA A 15 12.26 0.85 -0.71
CA ALA A 15 13.52 1.55 -0.93
C ALA A 15 14.29 1.57 0.40
N GLY A 16 15.14 0.56 0.62
CA GLY A 16 15.77 0.33 1.93
C GLY A 16 14.71 0.22 3.03
N ASP A 17 14.75 1.16 3.98
CA ASP A 17 13.82 1.21 5.11
C ASP A 17 12.52 1.98 4.84
N TRP A 18 12.36 2.56 3.66
CA TRP A 18 11.15 3.26 3.26
C TRP A 18 10.15 2.33 2.57
N ARG A 19 8.86 2.64 2.73
CA ARG A 19 7.73 1.92 2.15
C ARG A 19 6.80 2.94 1.49
N VAL A 20 6.28 2.57 0.33
CA VAL A 20 5.18 3.29 -0.33
C VAL A 20 4.01 2.33 -0.46
N LEU A 21 2.87 2.70 0.12
CA LEU A 21 1.62 1.97 -0.05
C LEU A 21 0.87 2.57 -1.23
N PHE A 22 0.53 1.75 -2.22
CA PHE A 22 -0.19 2.24 -3.38
C PHE A 22 -1.17 1.21 -3.94
N THR A 23 -2.08 1.70 -4.77
CA THR A 23 -2.96 0.88 -5.63
C THR A 23 -2.85 1.34 -7.07
N VAL A 24 -3.01 0.40 -8.00
CA VAL A 24 -3.05 0.69 -9.44
C VAL A 24 -4.45 0.37 -9.97
N ARG A 25 -5.04 1.30 -10.74
CA ARG A 25 -6.29 1.09 -11.47
C ARG A 25 -6.14 1.65 -12.89
N GLY A 26 -6.16 0.76 -13.88
CA GLY A 26 -5.88 1.14 -15.27
C GLY A 26 -4.49 1.78 -15.38
N ASN A 27 -4.44 3.01 -15.87
CA ASN A 27 -3.20 3.79 -16.01
C ASN A 27 -2.95 4.77 -14.84
N THR A 28 -3.70 4.63 -13.74
CA THR A 28 -3.61 5.51 -12.58
C THR A 28 -2.99 4.75 -11.41
N LEU A 29 -1.94 5.33 -10.83
CA LEU A 29 -1.32 4.89 -9.59
C LEU A 29 -1.69 5.88 -8.47
N THR A 30 -2.31 5.38 -7.41
CA THR A 30 -2.66 6.18 -6.23
C THR A 30 -1.77 5.79 -5.06
N VAL A 31 -0.99 6.75 -4.55
CA VAL A 31 -0.18 6.59 -3.34
C VAL A 31 -1.02 6.92 -2.13
N HIS A 32 -1.12 5.98 -1.19
CA HIS A 32 -1.89 6.12 0.04
C HIS A 32 -1.03 6.57 1.22
N ALA A 33 0.24 6.12 1.26
CA ALA A 33 1.18 6.48 2.31
C ALA A 33 2.62 6.30 1.84
N VAL A 34 3.52 7.15 2.37
CA VAL A 34 4.98 7.02 2.25
C VAL A 34 5.55 7.17 3.65
N GLY A 35 6.39 6.22 4.08
CA GLY A 35 6.91 6.25 5.44
C GLY A 35 8.00 5.22 5.70
N HIS A 36 8.68 5.39 6.82
CA HIS A 36 9.66 4.43 7.30
C HIS A 36 8.97 3.13 7.75
N ARG A 37 9.67 2.00 7.65
CA ARG A 37 9.12 0.65 7.92
C ARG A 37 8.51 0.48 9.32
N ARG A 38 8.91 1.34 10.27
CA ARG A 38 8.47 1.29 11.67
C ARG A 38 7.16 2.07 11.91
N GLU A 39 6.81 2.98 11.02
CA GLU A 39 5.73 3.95 11.23
C GLU A 39 4.57 3.77 10.26
N ILE A 40 4.79 3.08 9.13
CA ILE A 40 3.78 3.01 8.05
C ILE A 40 2.59 2.07 8.34
N TYR A 41 2.64 1.34 9.45
CA TYR A 41 1.58 0.41 9.87
C TYR A 41 0.90 0.81 11.18
N ASP A 42 1.46 1.80 11.88
CA ASP A 42 0.81 2.44 13.03
C ASP A 42 -0.18 3.50 12.52
#